data_AF-A0A382H0R5-F1
#
_entry.id   AF-A0A382H0R5-F1
#
_cell.length_a   1.000
_cell.length_b   1.000
_cell.length_c   1.000
_cell.angle_alpha   90.00
_cell.angle_beta   90.00
_cell.angle_gamma   90.00
#
_symmetry.space_group_name_H-M   'P 1'
#
loop_
_entity.id
_entity.type
_entity.pdbx_description
1 polymer ?
#
loop_
_entity_poly.entity_id
_entity_poly.type
_entity_poly.pdbx_seq_one_letter_code
_entity_poly.pdbx_strand_id
1 'polypeptide(L)'
;MIKLLSKEIEYINRGLIYATRLSVLVVLSVCVFGGCGIRAENFENTTEAIESLEKHRIIGCGDMDYLSAGATSGSSCKVEGSSRGFEIYTYENDAYTSCKSFNWCRKYLEESDGKCCKFVGNVLIITYYHSEAGLQLGDSLAQDLVD
;
A
#
# COMPACT_ATOMS: atom_id res chain seq x y z
N MET A 1 -58.26 2.89 -45.24
CA MET A 1 -57.75 2.89 -43.84
C MET A 1 -56.38 2.22 -43.79
N ILE A 2 -55.38 2.77 -44.51
CA ILE A 2 -54.04 2.14 -44.74
C ILE A 2 -52.88 3.07 -44.32
N LYS A 3 -53.17 4.35 -44.01
CA LYS A 3 -52.14 5.34 -43.62
C LYS A 3 -51.71 5.31 -42.15
N LEU A 4 -52.35 4.51 -41.30
CA LEU A 4 -52.01 4.42 -39.87
C LEU A 4 -50.91 3.39 -39.56
N LEU A 5 -50.71 2.38 -40.41
CA LEU A 5 -49.71 1.32 -40.19
C LEU A 5 -48.28 1.70 -40.64
N SER A 6 -48.11 2.77 -41.44
CA SER A 6 -46.77 3.19 -41.89
C SER A 6 -46.02 4.05 -40.86
N LYS A 7 -46.72 4.65 -39.89
CA LYS A 7 -46.08 5.49 -38.86
C LYS A 7 -45.51 4.69 -37.69
N GLU A 8 -46.05 3.51 -37.40
CA GLU A 8 -45.53 2.68 -36.30
C GLU A 8 -44.27 1.89 -36.69
N ILE A 9 -44.12 1.51 -37.96
CA ILE A 9 -42.92 0.81 -38.45
C ILE A 9 -41.68 1.74 -38.47
N GLU A 10 -41.89 3.04 -38.70
CA GLU A 10 -40.80 4.03 -38.72
C GLU A 10 -40.29 4.38 -37.30
N TYR A 11 -41.10 4.13 -36.26
CA TYR A 11 -40.72 4.38 -34.87
C TYR A 11 -39.87 3.26 -34.27
N ILE A 12 -40.14 2.01 -34.67
CA ILE A 12 -39.39 0.83 -34.19
C ILE A 12 -37.94 0.84 -34.71
N ASN A 13 -37.72 1.34 -35.93
CA ASN A 13 -36.40 1.36 -36.54
C ASN A 13 -35.45 2.47 -36.03
N ARG A 14 -35.97 3.48 -35.31
CA ARG A 14 -35.09 4.50 -34.67
C ARG A 14 -34.67 4.12 -33.25
N GLY A 15 -35.46 3.31 -32.53
CA GLY A 15 -35.06 2.80 -31.20
C GLY A 15 -33.94 1.77 -31.23
N LEU A 16 -33.85 0.97 -32.30
CA LEU A 16 -32.88 -0.13 -32.42
C LEU A 16 -31.46 0.32 -32.82
N ILE A 17 -31.33 1.52 -33.40
CA ILE A 17 -30.03 2.07 -33.85
C ILE A 17 -29.28 2.77 -32.69
N TYR A 18 -30.00 3.25 -31.67
CA TYR A 18 -29.37 3.80 -30.46
C TYR A 18 -28.97 2.72 -29.43
N ALA A 19 -29.67 1.58 -29.40
CA ALA A 19 -29.36 0.47 -28.50
C ALA A 19 -28.07 -0.30 -28.88
N THR A 20 -27.67 -0.24 -30.15
CA THR A 20 -26.48 -0.94 -30.66
C THR A 20 -25.20 -0.11 -30.63
N ARG A 21 -25.28 1.20 -30.41
CA ARG A 21 -24.09 2.07 -30.28
C ARG A 21 -23.70 2.38 -28.83
N LEU A 22 -24.54 2.08 -27.84
CA LEU A 22 -24.18 2.24 -26.43
C LEU A 22 -23.44 1.02 -25.84
N SER A 23 -23.58 -0.15 -26.43
CA SER A 23 -23.01 -1.41 -25.90
C SER A 23 -21.54 -1.63 -26.26
N VAL A 24 -20.96 -0.86 -27.18
CA VAL A 24 -19.51 -0.92 -27.49
C VAL A 24 -18.69 -0.08 -26.51
N LEU A 25 -19.28 0.92 -25.84
CA LEU A 25 -18.59 1.76 -24.87
C LEU A 25 -18.47 1.12 -23.48
N VAL A 26 -19.26 0.10 -23.16
CA VAL A 26 -19.20 -0.60 -21.86
C VAL A 26 -18.21 -1.76 -21.86
N VAL A 27 -17.82 -2.27 -23.04
CA VAL A 27 -16.85 -3.39 -23.13
C VAL A 27 -15.39 -2.92 -23.08
N LEU A 28 -15.14 -1.63 -23.37
CA LEU A 28 -13.79 -1.02 -23.28
C LEU A 28 -13.50 -0.35 -21.94
N SER A 29 -14.39 -0.44 -20.95
CA SER A 29 -14.14 0.02 -19.57
C SER A 29 -13.65 -1.11 -18.66
N VAL A 30 -13.66 -2.37 -19.10
CA VAL A 30 -13.31 -3.54 -18.28
C VAL A 30 -11.80 -3.88 -18.33
N CYS A 31 -11.02 -3.18 -19.15
CA CYS A 31 -9.56 -3.38 -19.24
C CYS A 31 -8.71 -2.29 -18.57
N VAL A 32 -9.32 -1.35 -17.82
CA VAL A 32 -8.60 -0.35 -16.99
C VAL A 32 -8.92 -0.53 -15.50
N PHE A 33 -9.37 -1.71 -15.13
CA PHE A 33 -9.20 -2.25 -13.79
C PHE A 33 -8.44 -3.57 -13.91
N GLY A 34 -7.40 -3.59 -14.75
CA GLY A 34 -6.25 -4.43 -14.45
C GLY A 34 -5.82 -3.99 -13.08
N GLY A 35 -6.26 -4.73 -12.07
CA GLY A 35 -5.98 -4.40 -10.70
C GLY A 35 -4.50 -4.10 -10.63
N CYS A 36 -4.19 -2.85 -10.28
CA CYS A 36 -3.12 -2.63 -9.33
C CYS A 36 -3.61 -3.38 -8.08
N GLY A 37 -3.53 -4.72 -8.14
CA GLY A 37 -3.50 -5.54 -6.97
C GLY A 37 -2.23 -5.03 -6.34
N ILE A 38 -2.39 -4.11 -5.40
CA ILE A 38 -1.40 -3.76 -4.42
C ILE A 38 -1.11 -5.09 -3.73
N ARG A 39 -0.29 -5.91 -4.37
CA ARG A 39 0.46 -6.94 -3.70
C ARG A 39 1.42 -6.10 -2.92
N ALA A 40 1.16 -5.97 -1.62
CA ALA A 40 2.19 -5.48 -0.74
C ALA A 40 3.46 -6.26 -1.11
N GLU A 41 4.45 -5.54 -1.63
CA GLU A 41 5.66 -6.18 -2.13
C GLU A 41 6.26 -6.95 -0.95
N ASN A 42 6.52 -8.23 -1.16
CA ASN A 42 7.28 -8.99 -0.18
C ASN A 42 8.74 -8.74 -0.50
N PHE A 43 9.40 -8.01 0.38
CA PHE A 43 10.81 -7.67 0.25
C PHE A 43 11.67 -8.82 0.81
N GLU A 44 12.71 -9.23 0.09
CA GLU A 44 13.63 -10.27 0.53
C GLU A 44 14.32 -9.87 1.85
N ASN A 45 14.69 -8.60 1.97
CA ASN A 45 15.39 -8.05 3.12
C ASN A 45 15.18 -6.53 3.26
N THR A 46 15.69 -5.96 4.35
CA THR A 46 15.57 -4.53 4.65
C THR A 46 16.32 -3.64 3.65
N THR A 47 17.39 -4.11 3.01
CA THR A 47 18.09 -3.33 1.99
C THR A 47 17.17 -3.05 0.80
N GLU A 48 16.49 -4.08 0.29
CA GLU A 48 15.53 -3.94 -0.81
C GLU A 48 14.37 -3.02 -0.41
N ALA A 49 13.82 -3.19 0.80
CA ALA A 49 12.78 -2.31 1.32
C ALA A 49 13.25 -0.85 1.44
N ILE A 50 14.51 -0.61 1.82
CA ILE A 50 15.10 0.73 1.91
C ILE A 50 15.32 1.34 0.52
N GLU A 51 15.70 0.54 -0.48
CA GLU A 51 15.88 1.00 -1.87
C GLU A 51 14.57 1.50 -2.48
N SER A 52 13.42 0.89 -2.13
CA SER A 52 12.10 1.37 -2.55
C SER A 52 11.65 2.67 -1.88
N LEU A 53 12.35 3.13 -0.83
CA LEU A 53 12.09 4.41 -0.16
C LEU A 53 12.84 5.59 -0.82
N GLU A 54 13.08 5.52 -2.14
CA GLU A 54 13.92 6.47 -2.88
C GLU A 54 13.46 7.94 -2.80
N LYS A 55 12.16 8.16 -2.53
CA LYS A 55 11.60 9.51 -2.37
C LYS A 55 12.06 10.17 -1.07
N HIS A 56 12.54 9.38 -0.10
CA HIS A 56 13.14 9.87 1.13
C HIS A 56 14.66 9.93 1.00
N ARG A 57 15.24 11.08 1.40
CA ARG A 57 16.70 11.28 1.41
C ARG A 57 17.31 10.56 2.61
N ILE A 58 17.41 9.24 2.55
CA ILE A 58 18.04 8.41 3.59
C ILE A 58 19.56 8.61 3.52
N ILE A 59 20.16 9.10 4.60
CA ILE A 59 21.58 9.51 4.65
C ILE A 59 22.48 8.49 5.35
N GLY A 60 21.90 7.42 5.89
CA GLY A 60 22.65 6.32 6.48
C GLY A 60 21.75 5.35 7.21
N CYS A 61 22.10 4.07 7.11
CA CYS A 61 21.47 2.98 7.85
C CYS A 61 22.55 2.14 8.55
N GLY A 62 22.20 1.58 9.69
CA GLY A 62 23.02 0.63 10.42
C GLY A 62 22.24 -0.62 10.75
N ASP A 63 22.92 -1.76 10.75
CA ASP A 63 22.33 -3.05 11.12
C ASP A 63 21.90 -3.05 12.58
N MET A 64 20.82 -3.78 12.87
CA MET A 64 20.31 -3.96 14.21
C MET A 64 20.27 -5.44 14.60
N ASP A 65 20.20 -5.71 15.91
CA ASP A 65 19.84 -7.05 16.39
C ASP A 65 18.34 -7.29 16.18
N TYR A 66 18.01 -7.89 15.03
CA TYR A 66 16.65 -8.18 14.60
C TYR A 66 16.15 -9.57 15.01
N LEU A 67 17.04 -10.45 15.49
CA LEU A 67 16.67 -11.82 15.88
C LEU A 67 15.75 -11.82 17.10
N SER A 68 16.03 -10.93 18.06
CA SER A 68 15.16 -10.69 19.22
C SER A 68 13.79 -10.16 18.82
N ALA A 69 13.70 -9.52 17.64
CA ALA A 69 12.46 -9.03 17.05
C ALA A 69 11.67 -10.14 16.30
N GLY A 70 12.30 -11.30 16.04
CA GLY A 70 11.71 -12.35 15.21
C GLY A 70 11.66 -12.03 13.71
N ALA A 71 12.43 -11.03 13.29
CA ALA A 71 12.54 -10.60 11.91
C ALA A 71 13.63 -11.39 11.16
N THR A 72 13.60 -11.37 9.83
CA THR A 72 14.64 -11.96 8.98
C THR A 72 15.77 -10.98 8.70
N SER A 73 15.49 -9.68 8.72
CA SER A 73 16.51 -8.62 8.79
C SER A 73 15.96 -7.36 9.47
N GLY A 74 16.87 -6.45 9.85
CA GLY A 74 16.51 -5.20 10.53
C GLY A 74 17.59 -4.13 10.41
N SER A 75 17.16 -2.89 10.17
CA SER A 75 18.06 -1.74 10.01
C SER A 75 17.48 -0.49 10.70
N SER A 76 18.36 0.35 11.24
CA SER A 76 18.02 1.69 11.77
C SER A 76 18.54 2.73 10.79
N CYS A 77 17.67 3.60 10.30
CA CYS A 77 17.97 4.56 9.23
C CYS A 77 17.73 6.00 9.66
N LYS A 78 18.52 6.93 9.12
CA LYS A 78 18.38 8.37 9.32
C LYS A 78 18.00 9.07 8.01
N VAL A 79 17.01 9.96 8.09
CA VAL A 79 16.55 10.79 6.96
C VAL A 79 17.17 12.19 7.07
N GLU A 80 17.63 12.75 5.96
CA GLU A 80 18.15 14.12 5.90
C GLU A 80 17.12 15.13 6.38
N GLY A 81 17.55 16.14 7.15
CA GLY A 81 16.65 17.17 7.66
C GLY A 81 15.73 16.70 8.79
N SER A 82 15.66 15.39 9.07
CA SER A 82 14.97 14.86 10.24
C SER A 82 15.91 14.76 11.44
N SER A 83 15.44 15.23 12.60
CA SER A 83 16.14 15.05 13.87
C SER A 83 16.09 13.60 14.37
N ARG A 84 15.21 12.77 13.82
CA ARG A 84 14.96 11.39 14.23
C ARG A 84 14.95 10.44 13.03
N GLY A 85 15.42 9.23 13.25
CA GLY A 85 15.40 8.14 12.28
C GLY A 85 14.15 7.28 12.38
N PHE A 86 14.16 6.18 11.63
CA PHE A 86 13.18 5.10 11.71
C PHE A 86 13.91 3.77 11.78
N GLU A 87 13.22 2.75 12.26
CA GLU A 87 13.63 1.36 12.16
C GLU A 87 12.79 0.67 11.11
N ILE A 88 13.39 -0.27 10.41
CA ILE A 88 12.70 -1.11 9.44
C ILE A 88 13.12 -2.55 9.66
N TYR A 89 12.14 -3.44 9.59
CA TYR A 89 12.32 -4.89 9.75
C TYR A 89 11.58 -5.60 8.62
N THR A 90 12.16 -6.66 8.09
CA THR A 90 11.46 -7.59 7.19
C THR A 90 11.23 -8.92 7.88
N TYR A 91 10.18 -9.62 7.46
CA TYR A 91 9.80 -10.94 7.97
C TYR A 91 9.65 -11.92 6.81
N GLU A 92 9.67 -13.22 7.09
CA GLU A 92 9.41 -14.24 6.08
C GLU A 92 7.95 -14.20 5.59
N ASN A 93 7.04 -13.79 6.46
CA ASN A 93 5.60 -13.70 6.20
C ASN A 93 5.09 -12.30 6.56
N ASP A 94 3.76 -12.10 6.48
CA ASP A 94 3.07 -10.89 6.93
C ASP A 94 3.66 -10.33 8.24
N ALA A 95 4.11 -9.07 8.20
CA ALA A 95 4.86 -8.48 9.31
C ALA A 95 3.99 -8.36 10.56
N TYR A 96 2.72 -8.01 10.42
CA TYR A 96 1.82 -7.86 11.56
C TYR A 96 1.64 -9.20 12.29
N THR A 97 1.35 -10.25 11.53
CA THR A 97 1.13 -11.60 12.07
C THR A 97 2.41 -12.21 12.66
N SER A 98 3.55 -11.97 12.03
CA SER A 98 4.85 -12.43 12.52
C SER A 98 5.23 -11.69 13.81
N CYS A 99 5.16 -10.35 13.79
CA CYS A 99 5.53 -9.49 14.91
C CYS A 99 4.67 -9.72 16.15
N LYS A 100 3.33 -9.79 16.02
CA LYS A 100 2.41 -9.91 17.18
C LYS A 100 2.59 -11.21 17.99
N SER A 101 3.30 -12.20 17.46
CA SER A 101 3.63 -13.42 18.20
C SER A 101 4.70 -13.18 19.29
N PHE A 102 5.41 -12.06 19.23
CA PHE A 102 6.45 -11.69 20.18
C PHE A 102 5.98 -10.63 21.19
N ASN A 103 6.37 -10.82 22.46
CA ASN A 103 5.96 -9.94 23.56
C ASN A 103 6.38 -8.48 23.37
N TRP A 104 7.55 -8.22 22.75
CA TRP A 104 8.03 -6.86 22.52
C TRP A 104 7.10 -6.09 21.57
N CYS A 105 6.64 -6.75 20.49
CA CYS A 105 5.76 -6.16 19.50
C CYS A 105 4.37 -5.93 20.05
N ARG A 106 3.85 -6.91 20.80
CA ARG A 106 2.55 -6.78 21.49
C ARG A 106 2.50 -5.57 22.39
N LYS A 107 3.56 -5.28 23.15
CA LYS A 107 3.64 -4.08 23.98
C LYS A 107 3.50 -2.80 23.15
N TYR A 108 4.13 -2.71 21.99
CA TYR A 108 3.96 -1.54 21.12
C TYR A 108 2.55 -1.43 20.53
N LEU A 109 1.94 -2.56 20.17
CA LEU A 109 0.57 -2.60 19.63
C LEU A 109 -0.50 -2.28 20.69
N GLU A 110 -0.29 -2.69 21.93
CA GLU A 110 -1.27 -2.61 23.02
C GLU A 110 -1.10 -1.34 23.88
N GLU A 111 0.15 -0.92 24.14
CA GLU A 111 0.45 0.12 25.15
C GLU A 111 0.86 1.47 24.55
N SER A 112 1.03 1.55 23.22
CA SER A 112 1.32 2.80 22.50
C SER A 112 2.50 3.57 23.12
N ASP A 113 3.60 2.86 23.39
CA ASP A 113 4.79 3.32 24.15
C ASP A 113 5.64 4.37 23.41
N GLY A 114 5.01 5.42 22.90
CA GLY A 114 5.70 6.45 22.14
C GLY A 114 6.35 5.91 20.87
N LYS A 115 5.88 4.81 20.28
CA LYS A 115 6.37 4.29 19.00
C LYS A 115 5.19 4.10 18.06
N CYS A 116 5.34 4.56 16.82
CA CYS A 116 4.36 4.30 15.78
C CYS A 116 4.87 3.14 14.92
N CYS A 117 4.06 2.09 14.81
CA CYS A 117 4.32 0.95 13.95
C CYS A 117 3.47 1.06 12.68
N LYS A 118 4.09 0.89 11.53
CA LYS A 118 3.42 0.72 10.23
C LYS A 118 3.78 -0.64 9.67
N PHE A 119 2.79 -1.36 9.17
CA PHE A 119 2.94 -2.70 8.62
C PHE A 119 2.54 -2.66 7.15
N VAL A 120 3.45 -3.07 6.26
CA VAL A 120 3.22 -3.14 4.81
C VAL A 120 3.76 -4.47 4.33
N GLY A 121 2.87 -5.40 3.96
CA GLY A 121 3.27 -6.75 3.54
C GLY A 121 4.10 -7.45 4.61
N ASN A 122 5.32 -7.82 4.26
CA ASN A 122 6.28 -8.42 5.18
C ASN A 122 7.23 -7.41 5.87
N VAL A 123 6.95 -6.11 5.77
CA VAL A 123 7.74 -5.02 6.37
C VAL A 123 7.05 -4.41 7.59
N LEU A 124 7.84 -4.15 8.63
CA LEU A 124 7.48 -3.30 9.77
C LEU A 124 8.38 -2.07 9.78
N ILE A 125 7.78 -0.89 9.80
CA ILE A 125 8.46 0.38 10.06
C ILE A 125 8.10 0.84 11.47
N ILE A 126 9.10 1.23 12.26
CA ILE A 126 8.91 1.85 13.57
C ILE A 126 9.48 3.27 13.53
N THR A 127 8.62 4.26 13.76
CA THR A 127 9.06 5.63 14.02
C THR A 127 8.96 5.94 15.51
N TYR A 128 9.99 6.60 16.02
CA TYR A 128 10.05 7.01 17.42
C TYR A 128 9.20 8.27 17.63
N TYR A 129 8.30 8.19 18.62
CA TYR A 129 7.36 9.18 19.16
C TYR A 129 6.01 9.33 18.44
N HIS A 130 4.91 9.34 19.23
CA HIS A 130 3.58 9.87 18.87
C HIS A 130 3.61 11.41 18.66
N SER A 131 4.67 11.92 18.07
CA SER A 131 4.68 13.28 17.52
C SER A 131 4.00 13.24 16.15
N GLU A 132 3.32 14.33 15.80
CA GLU A 132 2.69 14.47 14.48
C GLU A 132 3.71 14.22 13.35
N ALA A 133 4.94 14.70 13.51
CA ALA A 133 6.04 14.47 12.56
C ALA A 133 6.44 12.99 12.43
N GLY A 134 6.48 12.23 13.53
CA GLY A 134 6.81 10.80 13.52
C GLY A 134 5.71 9.96 12.87
N LEU A 135 4.45 10.32 13.09
CA LEU A 135 3.30 9.70 12.44
C LEU A 135 3.31 9.96 10.92
N GLN A 136 3.48 11.24 10.52
CA GLN A 136 3.57 11.65 9.12
C GLN A 136 4.74 10.97 8.39
N LEU A 137 5.91 10.88 9.03
CA LEU A 137 7.05 10.15 8.47
C LEU A 137 6.70 8.68 8.27
N GLY A 138 6.12 8.02 9.27
CA GLY A 138 5.72 6.62 9.17
C GLY A 138 4.71 6.37 8.05
N ASP A 139 3.68 7.22 7.94
CA ASP A 139 2.70 7.15 6.86
C ASP A 139 3.33 7.35 5.48
N SER A 140 4.21 8.34 5.34
CA SER A 140 4.90 8.60 4.07
C SER A 140 5.84 7.45 3.66
N LEU A 141 6.58 6.87 4.60
CA LEU A 141 7.44 5.71 4.33
C LEU A 141 6.61 4.49 3.95
N ALA A 142 5.50 4.24 4.66
CA ALA A 142 4.61 3.12 4.37
C ALA A 142 3.93 3.25 3.00
N GLN A 143 3.60 4.46 2.58
CA GLN A 143 3.04 4.72 1.26
C GLN A 143 4.02 4.37 0.13
N ASP A 144 5.30 4.68 0.30
CA ASP A 144 6.32 4.36 -0.71
C ASP A 144 6.57 2.86 -0.88
N LEU A 145 6.26 2.04 0.12
CA LEU A 145 6.33 0.56 0.01
C LEU A 145 5.11 -0.06 -0.66
N VAL A 146 4.10 0.75 -1.01
CA VAL A 146 2.83 0.32 -1.62
C VAL A 146 2.74 0.74 -3.10
N ASP A 147 3.43 1.81 -3.47
CA ASP A 147 3.41 2.49 -4.78
C ASP A 147 4.49 1.96 -5.74
#